data_AF-K0B2H4-F1
#
_entry.id   AF-K0B2H4-F1
#
_cell.length_a   1.000
_cell.length_b   1.000
_cell.length_c   1.000
_cell.angle_alpha   90.00
_cell.angle_beta   90.00
_cell.angle_gamma   90.00
#
_symmetry.space_group_name_H-M   'P 1'
#
loop_
_entity.id
_entity.type
_entity.pdbx_description
1 polymer ?
#
loop_
_entity_poly.entity_id
_entity_poly.type
_entity_poly.pdbx_seq_one_letter_code
_entity_poly.pdbx_strand_id
1 'polypeptide(L)'
;MSSDTKSNFILTLKLKTEKFQEDILNKRLEISRQMYNSCLGELFKRYKYMKQSKEYIKVARMDKGKDRNKRFSELNKKYGLTEYSLHDFIKPMQHKFKKNIDSFTAQKIATRCFSAFQELMFHKANRVYFKRYDEMNSVEGKSNKTGIRFVNNKLEWNKLSIPVIIKKNDEYAQMALQNKVKYCRVVRKFIRGKYKFYLQLIMGGVPPIKVNKASGQAKNSIETGDVGIDIGTQTIAIASKYDVKLLELAPEINNIEKEKRVLNRRLDRQRRANNPDKYNDNGTINRGNRDKWIKSNRYVKTQNELREIQRKQADIRKQSHEKLANYILGLGNKIKVETMNFKGLQARAKETTVNEKTGRVNKKKRFGKSLANKAPAMLLTILDNKLKWNDEVLIGVNTYKVRASQYSHIEDKYTKKTLRDRWNDFSSYKIQRDMYSAFLIMNVKDDLKEIDRDLCFRRFENFRKLHDKEIERIKNSENKLISSMGL
;
A
#
# COMPACT_ATOMS: atom_id res chain seq x y z
N MET A 1 -6.20 0.58 -33.18
CA MET A 1 -4.86 0.62 -32.56
C MET A 1 -4.97 0.21 -31.10
N SER A 2 -4.68 -1.06 -30.80
CA SER A 2 -4.76 -1.62 -29.45
C SER A 2 -3.72 -0.96 -28.54
N SER A 3 -4.16 -0.30 -27.47
CA SER A 3 -3.26 0.11 -26.39
C SER A 3 -2.77 -1.14 -25.69
N ASP A 4 -1.59 -1.59 -26.10
CA ASP A 4 -0.83 -2.71 -25.58
C ASP A 4 -0.45 -2.42 -24.11
N THR A 5 -1.40 -2.56 -23.18
CA THR A 5 -1.15 -2.51 -21.74
C THR A 5 -0.45 -3.79 -21.32
N LYS A 6 0.77 -4.00 -21.83
CA LYS A 6 1.62 -5.13 -21.45
C LYS A 6 1.75 -5.13 -19.94
N SER A 7 1.16 -6.14 -19.30
CA SER A 7 1.33 -6.44 -17.88
C SER A 7 2.79 -6.35 -17.46
N ASN A 8 3.00 -6.07 -16.18
CA ASN A 8 4.33 -6.03 -15.61
C ASN A 8 4.35 -6.67 -14.23
N PHE A 9 5.52 -7.19 -13.89
CA PHE A 9 5.82 -7.71 -12.58
C PHE A 9 7.24 -7.32 -12.18
N ILE A 10 7.57 -7.49 -10.90
CA ILE A 10 8.84 -7.05 -10.34
C ILE A 10 9.62 -8.26 -9.85
N LEU A 11 10.79 -8.49 -10.44
CA LEU A 11 11.79 -9.40 -9.88
C LEU A 11 12.78 -8.56 -9.03
N THR A 12 12.95 -8.92 -7.76
CA THR A 12 13.87 -8.21 -6.84
C THR A 12 15.07 -9.10 -6.54
N LEU A 13 16.25 -8.70 -7.01
CA LEU A 13 17.50 -9.42 -6.83
C LEU A 13 18.43 -8.66 -5.87
N LYS A 14 19.10 -9.38 -4.98
CA LYS A 14 20.06 -8.77 -4.04
C LYS A 14 21.35 -8.42 -4.79
N LEU A 15 21.93 -7.25 -4.51
CA LEU A 15 23.24 -6.88 -5.03
C LEU A 15 24.35 -7.47 -4.15
N LYS A 16 25.40 -8.02 -4.77
CA LYS A 16 26.64 -8.45 -4.10
C LYS A 16 27.56 -7.23 -3.98
N THR A 17 27.31 -6.40 -2.96
CA THR A 17 28.00 -5.12 -2.77
C THR A 17 29.28 -5.27 -1.94
N GLU A 18 30.29 -4.48 -2.30
CA GLU A 18 31.43 -4.15 -1.46
C GLU A 18 31.24 -2.78 -0.80
N LYS A 19 32.01 -2.49 0.26
CA LYS A 19 31.83 -1.27 1.07
C LYS A 19 31.92 0.01 0.23
N PHE A 20 32.91 0.12 -0.65
CA PHE A 20 33.06 1.30 -1.52
C PHE A 20 31.85 1.48 -2.47
N GLN A 21 31.27 0.37 -2.96
CA GLN A 21 30.09 0.40 -3.81
C GLN A 21 28.85 0.84 -3.03
N GLU A 22 28.70 0.40 -1.78
CA GLU A 22 27.64 0.87 -0.88
C GLU A 22 27.75 2.38 -0.64
N ASP A 23 28.96 2.89 -0.44
CA ASP A 23 29.21 4.33 -0.23
C ASP A 23 28.87 5.14 -1.49
N ILE A 24 29.20 4.64 -2.69
CA ILE A 24 28.78 5.25 -3.96
C ILE A 24 27.25 5.27 -4.08
N LEU A 25 26.58 4.14 -3.79
CA LEU A 25 25.12 4.05 -3.87
C LEU A 25 24.44 4.99 -2.86
N ASN A 26 24.93 5.06 -1.62
CA ASN A 26 24.44 5.99 -0.62
C ASN A 26 24.62 7.45 -1.06
N LYS A 27 25.79 7.81 -1.60
CA LYS A 27 26.05 9.15 -2.17
C LYS A 27 25.06 9.48 -3.29
N ARG A 28 24.79 8.54 -4.21
CA ARG A 28 23.81 8.73 -5.29
C ARG A 28 22.38 8.93 -4.76
N LEU A 29 21.96 8.16 -3.76
CA LEU A 29 20.65 8.32 -3.12
C LEU A 29 20.51 9.67 -2.41
N GLU A 30 21.58 10.15 -1.75
CA GLU A 30 21.61 11.46 -1.11
C GLU A 30 21.55 12.61 -2.13
N ILE A 31 22.31 12.54 -3.22
CA ILE A 31 22.18 13.49 -4.34
C ILE A 31 20.75 13.49 -4.88
N SER A 32 20.16 12.30 -5.05
CA SER A 32 18.79 12.15 -5.55
C SER A 32 17.75 12.77 -4.60
N ARG A 33 17.98 12.67 -3.28
CA ARG A 33 17.17 13.34 -2.25
C ARG A 33 17.23 14.85 -2.39
N GLN A 34 18.43 15.41 -2.59
CA GLN A 34 18.63 16.84 -2.77
C GLN A 34 17.93 17.33 -4.03
N MET A 35 18.09 16.63 -5.16
CA MET A 35 17.40 16.96 -6.41
C MET A 35 15.88 16.92 -6.25
N TYR A 36 15.32 15.87 -5.62
CA TYR A 36 13.89 15.79 -5.31
C TYR A 36 13.40 16.99 -4.47
N ASN A 37 14.14 17.34 -3.42
CA ASN A 37 13.76 18.42 -2.52
C ASN A 37 13.87 19.79 -3.18
N SER A 38 14.87 20.01 -4.04
CA SER A 38 14.97 21.23 -4.83
C SER A 38 13.79 21.37 -5.79
N CYS A 39 13.41 20.29 -6.50
CA CYS A 39 12.21 20.25 -7.31
C CYS A 39 10.95 20.57 -6.49
N LEU A 40 10.81 19.99 -5.30
CA LEU A 40 9.65 20.22 -4.44
C LEU A 40 9.57 21.68 -3.96
N GLY A 41 10.71 22.27 -3.58
CA GLY A 41 10.78 23.67 -3.17
C GLY A 41 10.37 24.61 -4.29
N GLU A 42 10.84 24.33 -5.51
CA GLU A 42 10.48 25.10 -6.70
C GLU A 42 8.99 24.97 -7.04
N LEU A 43 8.41 23.76 -6.97
CA LEU A 43 6.97 23.56 -7.18
C LEU A 43 6.13 24.34 -6.17
N PHE A 44 6.51 24.34 -4.88
CA PHE A 44 5.83 25.15 -3.88
C PHE A 44 5.91 26.64 -4.18
N LYS A 45 7.07 27.14 -4.63
CA LYS A 45 7.26 28.54 -5.04
C LYS A 45 6.34 28.89 -6.22
N ARG A 46 6.38 28.11 -7.31
CA ARG A 46 5.51 28.29 -8.49
C ARG A 46 4.02 28.25 -8.12
N TYR A 47 3.62 27.28 -7.31
CA TYR A 47 2.23 27.12 -6.87
C TYR A 47 1.75 28.27 -5.99
N LYS A 48 2.60 28.77 -5.08
CA LYS A 48 2.30 29.95 -4.27
C LYS A 48 2.06 31.17 -5.15
N TYR A 49 2.94 31.43 -6.11
CA TYR A 49 2.78 32.57 -7.03
C TYR A 49 1.53 32.44 -7.90
N MET A 50 1.25 31.25 -8.44
CA MET A 50 0.01 31.01 -9.19
C MET A 50 -1.21 31.33 -8.32
N LYS A 51 -1.26 30.84 -7.08
CA LYS A 51 -2.41 31.08 -6.19
C LYS A 51 -2.62 32.55 -5.80
N GLN A 52 -1.57 33.37 -5.86
CA GLN A 52 -1.63 34.80 -5.57
C GLN A 52 -2.05 35.64 -6.78
N SER A 53 -2.13 35.05 -7.99
CA SER A 53 -2.45 35.80 -9.19
C SER A 53 -3.93 36.12 -9.31
N LYS A 54 -4.24 37.26 -9.94
CA LYS A 54 -5.61 37.70 -10.21
C LYS A 54 -6.33 36.68 -11.11
N GLU A 55 -5.62 36.10 -12.08
CA GLU A 55 -6.17 35.10 -12.99
C GLU A 55 -6.57 33.82 -12.26
N TYR A 56 -5.75 33.33 -11.32
CA TYR A 56 -6.12 32.17 -10.51
C TYR A 56 -7.36 32.44 -9.68
N ILE A 57 -7.47 33.61 -9.04
CA ILE A 57 -8.66 33.97 -8.24
C ILE A 57 -9.91 33.98 -9.12
N LYS A 58 -9.82 34.55 -10.34
CA LYS A 58 -10.93 34.54 -11.31
C LYS A 58 -11.33 33.10 -11.68
N VAL A 59 -10.37 32.25 -12.05
CA VAL A 59 -10.64 30.84 -12.43
C VAL A 59 -11.15 30.02 -11.23
N ALA A 60 -10.68 30.31 -10.02
CA ALA A 60 -11.13 29.64 -8.82
C ALA A 60 -12.60 29.92 -8.49
N ARG A 61 -13.11 31.10 -8.85
CA ARG A 61 -14.52 31.52 -8.67
C ARG A 61 -15.47 31.00 -9.75
N MET A 62 -14.96 30.50 -10.87
CA MET A 62 -15.79 29.89 -11.91
C MET A 62 -16.47 28.62 -11.41
N ASP A 63 -17.61 28.31 -12.01
CA ASP A 63 -18.31 27.05 -11.77
C ASP A 63 -17.46 25.83 -12.16
N LYS A 64 -17.69 24.72 -11.47
CA LYS A 64 -17.02 23.46 -11.76
C LYS A 64 -17.47 22.96 -13.13
N GLY A 65 -16.54 22.83 -14.06
CA GLY A 65 -16.83 22.38 -15.42
C GLY A 65 -15.57 22.21 -16.27
N LYS A 66 -15.77 21.81 -17.54
CA LYS A 66 -14.68 21.57 -18.49
C LYS A 66 -13.86 22.84 -18.74
N ASP A 67 -14.51 24.00 -18.86
CA ASP A 67 -13.82 25.27 -19.13
C ASP A 67 -12.93 25.72 -17.97
N ARG A 68 -13.41 25.56 -16.74
CA ARG A 68 -12.59 25.81 -15.54
C ARG A 68 -11.35 24.92 -15.50
N ASN A 69 -11.51 23.63 -15.82
CA ASN A 69 -10.39 22.69 -15.87
C ASN A 69 -9.38 23.06 -16.97
N LYS A 70 -9.86 23.48 -18.13
CA LYS A 70 -9.01 23.97 -19.24
C LYS A 70 -8.19 25.19 -18.80
N ARG A 71 -8.84 26.20 -18.19
CA ARG A 71 -8.15 27.39 -17.68
C ARG A 71 -7.14 27.08 -16.56
N PHE A 72 -7.45 26.14 -15.65
CA PHE A 72 -6.45 25.67 -14.69
C PHE A 72 -5.27 24.97 -15.37
N SER A 73 -5.50 24.19 -16.42
CA SER A 73 -4.42 23.58 -17.19
C SER A 73 -3.55 24.64 -17.88
N GLU A 74 -4.13 25.71 -18.40
CA GLU A 74 -3.40 26.83 -19.00
C GLU A 74 -2.59 27.59 -17.94
N LEU A 75 -3.16 27.86 -16.77
CA LEU A 75 -2.44 28.43 -15.63
C LEU A 75 -1.28 27.53 -15.20
N ASN A 76 -1.50 26.22 -15.08
CA ASN A 76 -0.43 25.29 -14.73
C ASN A 76 0.73 25.36 -15.75
N LYS A 77 0.44 25.46 -17.05
CA LYS A 77 1.47 25.67 -18.09
C LYS A 77 2.18 27.02 -17.90
N LYS A 78 1.43 28.12 -17.75
CA LYS A 78 1.96 29.49 -17.56
C LYS A 78 2.93 29.59 -16.38
N TYR A 79 2.60 28.93 -15.26
CA TYR A 79 3.42 28.95 -14.04
C TYR A 79 4.44 27.80 -13.96
N GLY A 80 4.59 27.00 -15.01
CA GLY A 80 5.55 25.89 -15.05
C GLY A 80 5.25 24.77 -14.05
N LEU A 81 3.98 24.57 -13.70
CA LEU A 81 3.45 23.48 -12.87
C LEU A 81 3.09 22.26 -13.73
N THR A 82 4.03 21.83 -14.55
CA THR A 82 3.92 20.63 -15.38
C THR A 82 5.11 19.72 -15.15
N GLU A 83 4.97 18.44 -15.47
CA GLU A 83 6.08 17.48 -15.38
C GLU A 83 7.26 17.91 -16.25
N TYR A 84 6.99 18.34 -17.48
CA TYR A 84 8.01 18.74 -18.45
C TYR A 84 8.81 19.96 -17.97
N SER A 85 8.13 20.98 -17.45
CA SER A 85 8.79 22.16 -16.87
C SER A 85 9.71 21.82 -15.68
N LEU A 86 9.48 20.67 -15.03
CA LEU A 86 10.34 20.18 -13.95
C LEU A 86 11.53 19.36 -14.47
N HIS A 87 11.39 18.69 -15.62
CA HIS A 87 12.50 18.05 -16.33
C HIS A 87 13.53 19.10 -16.79
N ASP A 88 13.06 20.25 -17.27
CA ASP A 88 13.94 21.37 -17.64
C ASP A 88 14.65 21.94 -16.41
N PHE A 89 13.91 22.14 -15.31
CA PHE A 89 14.46 22.67 -14.06
C PHE A 89 15.55 21.77 -13.44
N ILE A 90 15.39 20.45 -13.50
CA ILE A 90 16.35 19.51 -12.88
C ILE A 90 17.62 19.33 -13.74
N LYS A 91 17.58 19.63 -15.04
CA LYS A 91 18.68 19.46 -16.00
C LYS A 91 19.99 20.13 -15.55
N PRO A 92 20.05 21.44 -15.22
CA PRO A 92 21.29 22.07 -14.74
C PRO A 92 21.84 21.45 -13.45
N MET A 93 20.97 20.97 -12.56
CA MET A 93 21.39 20.25 -11.35
C MET A 93 22.02 18.90 -11.69
N GLN A 94 21.40 18.17 -12.62
CA GLN A 94 21.93 16.89 -13.10
C GLN A 94 23.31 17.08 -13.74
N HIS A 95 23.53 18.12 -14.53
CA HIS A 95 24.84 18.38 -15.14
C HIS A 95 25.97 18.48 -14.11
N LYS A 96 25.71 19.14 -12.96
CA LYS A 96 26.65 19.20 -11.83
C LYS A 96 26.94 17.81 -11.23
N PHE A 97 25.95 16.93 -11.20
CA PHE A 97 26.05 15.58 -10.63
C PHE A 97 26.14 14.47 -11.69
N LYS A 98 26.55 14.77 -12.93
CA LYS A 98 26.49 13.83 -14.06
C LYS A 98 27.29 12.53 -13.85
N LYS A 99 28.36 12.59 -13.04
CA LYS A 99 29.16 11.42 -12.65
C LYS A 99 28.39 10.44 -11.75
N ASN A 100 27.36 10.91 -11.05
CA ASN A 100 26.58 10.16 -10.08
C ASN A 100 25.19 9.80 -10.60
N ILE A 101 24.50 10.74 -11.25
CA ILE A 101 23.11 10.59 -11.71
C ILE A 101 23.05 10.88 -13.21
N ASP A 102 22.55 9.92 -13.99
CA ASP A 102 22.28 10.11 -15.42
C ASP A 102 21.01 10.96 -15.66
N SER A 103 20.87 11.48 -16.88
CA SER A 103 19.76 12.38 -17.26
C SER A 103 18.39 11.75 -17.08
N PHE A 104 18.22 10.47 -17.40
CA PHE A 104 16.93 9.80 -17.29
C PHE A 104 16.53 9.52 -15.85
N THR A 105 17.48 9.12 -15.01
CA THR A 105 17.24 8.99 -13.56
C THR A 105 16.87 10.34 -12.94
N ALA A 106 17.54 11.44 -13.33
CA ALA A 106 17.17 12.79 -12.89
C ALA A 106 15.75 13.17 -13.29
N GLN A 107 15.36 12.94 -14.55
CA GLN A 107 13.99 13.17 -15.01
C GLN A 107 12.98 12.35 -14.21
N LYS A 108 13.28 11.07 -13.90
CA LYS A 108 12.40 10.22 -13.08
C LYS A 108 12.28 10.69 -11.63
N ILE A 109 13.33 11.29 -11.07
CA ILE A 109 13.26 11.97 -9.76
C ILE A 109 12.30 13.17 -9.83
N ALA A 110 12.40 13.99 -10.88
CA ALA A 110 11.46 15.08 -11.12
C ALA A 110 10.03 14.58 -11.31
N THR A 111 9.79 13.58 -12.16
CA THR A 111 8.48 12.93 -12.35
C THR A 111 7.89 12.48 -11.01
N ARG A 112 8.68 11.77 -10.18
CA ARG A 112 8.24 11.32 -8.85
C ARG A 112 7.84 12.48 -7.94
N CYS A 113 8.58 13.59 -8.00
CA CYS A 113 8.26 14.80 -7.24
C CYS A 113 6.96 15.43 -7.74
N PHE A 114 6.82 15.59 -9.06
CA PHE A 114 5.64 16.15 -9.69
C PHE A 114 4.39 15.32 -9.40
N SER A 115 4.44 13.99 -9.53
CA SER A 115 3.28 13.13 -9.21
C SER A 115 2.81 13.30 -7.76
N ALA A 116 3.75 13.44 -6.80
CA ALA A 116 3.40 13.70 -5.41
C ALA A 116 2.75 15.09 -5.23
N PHE A 117 3.26 16.09 -5.95
CA PHE A 117 2.74 17.46 -5.91
C PHE A 117 1.39 17.61 -6.63
N GLN A 118 1.17 16.87 -7.71
CA GLN A 118 -0.08 16.85 -8.45
C GLN A 118 -1.24 16.36 -7.57
N GLU A 119 -1.01 15.37 -6.71
CA GLU A 119 -2.01 14.92 -5.72
C GLU A 119 -2.40 16.03 -4.73
N LEU A 120 -1.48 16.95 -4.41
CA LEU A 120 -1.79 18.15 -3.61
C LEU A 120 -2.61 19.16 -4.42
N MET A 121 -2.22 19.41 -5.67
CA MET A 121 -2.94 20.32 -6.58
C MET A 121 -4.39 19.89 -6.82
N PHE A 122 -4.64 18.58 -6.88
CA PHE A 122 -5.97 17.99 -7.07
C PHE A 122 -6.71 17.71 -5.75
N HIS A 123 -6.22 18.21 -4.61
CA HIS A 123 -6.85 18.04 -3.29
C HIS A 123 -7.06 16.56 -2.87
N LYS A 124 -6.29 15.64 -3.45
CA LYS A 124 -6.26 14.22 -3.06
C LYS A 124 -5.35 14.00 -1.84
N ALA A 125 -4.29 14.81 -1.75
CA ALA A 125 -3.39 14.90 -0.61
C ALA A 125 -3.49 16.27 0.08
N ASN A 126 -3.38 16.29 1.41
CA ASN A 126 -3.39 17.54 2.19
C ASN A 126 -2.01 18.22 2.25
N ARG A 127 -0.93 17.43 2.06
CA ARG A 127 0.45 17.92 2.18
C ARG A 127 1.42 16.99 1.45
N VAL A 128 2.48 17.60 0.90
CA VAL A 128 3.67 16.90 0.40
C VAL A 128 4.85 17.25 1.28
N TYR A 129 5.66 16.25 1.63
CA TYR A 129 6.80 16.41 2.54
C TYR A 129 8.12 16.32 1.78
N PHE A 130 9.05 17.20 2.15
CA PHE A 130 10.46 17.07 1.80
C PHE A 130 11.02 15.76 2.38
N LYS A 131 11.91 15.12 1.63
CA LYS A 131 12.62 13.91 2.05
C LYS A 131 13.72 14.28 3.04
N ARG A 132 13.69 13.69 4.23
CA ARG A 132 14.77 13.85 5.21
C ARG A 132 15.99 13.04 4.78
N TYR A 133 17.14 13.38 5.35
CA TYR A 133 18.35 12.58 5.18
C TYR A 133 18.04 11.10 5.44
N ASP A 134 18.59 10.22 4.61
CA ASP A 134 18.35 8.78 4.59
C ASP A 134 16.94 8.26 4.20
N GLU A 135 16.00 9.12 3.80
CA GLU A 135 14.65 8.67 3.41
C GLU A 135 14.48 8.39 1.90
N MET A 136 15.44 8.80 1.07
CA MET A 136 15.45 8.45 -0.36
C MET A 136 16.02 7.04 -0.53
N ASN A 137 15.15 6.02 -0.50
CA ASN A 137 15.55 4.61 -0.53
C ASN A 137 15.42 3.95 -1.91
N SER A 138 15.05 4.69 -2.95
CA SER A 138 14.98 4.15 -4.30
C SER A 138 15.11 5.21 -5.39
N VAL A 139 15.72 4.80 -6.50
CA VAL A 139 15.82 5.54 -7.76
C VAL A 139 15.66 4.58 -8.94
N GLU A 140 15.04 5.05 -10.02
CA GLU A 140 14.70 4.23 -11.18
C GLU A 140 15.11 4.90 -12.49
N GLY A 141 15.46 4.08 -13.47
CA GLY A 141 15.68 4.52 -14.85
C GLY A 141 14.37 4.57 -15.65
N LYS A 142 14.48 5.01 -16.91
CA LYS A 142 13.36 4.99 -17.88
C LYS A 142 13.31 3.72 -18.74
N SER A 143 14.44 3.05 -18.92
CA SER A 143 14.56 1.86 -19.76
C SER A 143 15.70 0.97 -19.25
N ASN A 144 15.90 -0.20 -19.85
CA ASN A 144 17.10 -1.01 -19.67
C ASN A 144 18.25 -0.66 -20.65
N LYS A 145 18.07 0.33 -21.53
CA LYS A 145 19.07 0.70 -22.55
C LYS A 145 20.10 1.71 -22.02
N THR A 146 19.69 2.60 -21.13
CA THR A 146 20.47 3.75 -20.64
C THR A 146 20.29 3.96 -19.13
N GLY A 147 21.27 4.58 -18.47
CA GLY A 147 21.19 4.91 -17.04
C GLY A 147 21.39 3.69 -16.14
N ILE A 148 20.39 3.36 -15.33
CA ILE A 148 20.36 2.17 -14.46
C ILE A 148 19.96 0.95 -15.29
N ARG A 149 20.90 0.02 -15.50
CA ARG A 149 20.69 -1.14 -16.38
C ARG A 149 21.01 -2.45 -15.69
N PHE A 150 20.42 -3.51 -16.21
CA PHE A 150 20.75 -4.89 -15.94
C PHE A 150 21.38 -5.51 -17.18
N VAL A 151 22.66 -5.86 -17.09
CA VAL A 151 23.46 -6.42 -18.19
C VAL A 151 24.34 -7.53 -17.61
N ASN A 152 24.37 -8.70 -18.25
CA ASN A 152 25.23 -9.83 -17.86
C ASN A 152 25.19 -10.16 -16.36
N ASN A 153 23.98 -10.24 -15.77
CA ASN A 153 23.78 -10.47 -14.34
C ASN A 153 24.44 -9.44 -13.41
N LYS A 154 24.58 -8.20 -13.87
CA LYS A 154 25.12 -7.07 -13.11
C LYS A 154 24.22 -5.84 -13.24
N LEU A 155 24.17 -5.05 -12.17
CA LEU A 155 23.80 -3.64 -12.24
C LEU A 155 24.92 -2.88 -12.95
N GLU A 156 24.58 -2.14 -13.99
CA GLU A 156 25.45 -1.15 -14.64
C GLU A 156 24.84 0.24 -14.48
N TRP A 157 25.57 1.17 -13.87
CA TRP A 157 25.11 2.56 -13.70
C TRP A 157 26.26 3.54 -13.51
N ASN A 158 26.50 4.44 -14.46
CA ASN A 158 27.53 5.51 -14.37
C ASN A 158 28.90 4.98 -13.87
N LYS A 159 29.50 4.04 -14.61
CA LYS A 159 30.78 3.35 -14.28
C LYS A 159 30.75 2.48 -13.01
N LEU A 160 29.59 2.28 -12.38
CA LEU A 160 29.42 1.35 -11.28
C LEU A 160 28.87 0.03 -11.81
N SER A 161 29.63 -1.04 -11.66
CA SER A 161 29.24 -2.41 -11.99
C SER A 161 29.13 -3.24 -10.72
N ILE A 162 27.97 -3.85 -10.46
CA ILE A 162 27.74 -4.67 -9.26
C ILE A 162 26.99 -5.96 -9.63
N PRO A 163 27.52 -7.15 -9.34
CA PRO A 163 26.81 -8.40 -9.57
C PRO A 163 25.50 -8.49 -8.79
N VAL A 164 24.46 -9.04 -9.42
CA VAL A 164 23.27 -9.50 -8.69
C VAL A 164 23.47 -10.94 -8.22
N ILE A 165 22.80 -11.29 -7.14
CA ILE A 165 22.78 -12.66 -6.62
C ILE A 165 21.55 -13.36 -7.19
N ILE A 166 21.79 -14.31 -8.10
CA ILE A 166 20.80 -15.23 -8.66
C ILE A 166 21.23 -16.64 -8.28
N LYS A 167 20.36 -17.39 -7.59
CA LYS A 167 20.65 -18.77 -7.23
C LYS A 167 20.31 -19.68 -8.42
N LYS A 168 21.16 -20.68 -8.70
CA LYS A 168 20.93 -21.64 -9.79
C LYS A 168 19.63 -22.44 -9.58
N ASN A 169 19.30 -22.78 -8.34
CA ASN A 169 18.09 -23.51 -7.97
C ASN A 169 16.83 -22.64 -7.77
N ASP A 170 16.91 -21.33 -8.03
CA ASP A 170 15.74 -20.45 -7.99
C ASP A 170 15.07 -20.42 -9.37
N GLU A 171 14.32 -21.49 -9.67
CA GLU A 171 13.60 -21.66 -10.94
C GLU A 171 12.72 -20.46 -11.29
N TYR A 172 12.04 -19.88 -10.30
CA TYR A 172 11.20 -18.70 -10.51
C TYR A 172 12.03 -17.51 -11.02
N ALA A 173 13.19 -17.24 -10.43
CA ALA A 173 14.06 -16.17 -10.90
C ALA A 173 14.62 -16.47 -12.30
N GLN A 174 14.98 -17.72 -12.60
CA GLN A 174 15.48 -18.11 -13.92
C GLN A 174 14.42 -17.91 -15.01
N MET A 175 13.20 -18.41 -14.79
CA MET A 175 12.07 -18.20 -15.70
C MET A 175 11.73 -16.72 -15.85
N ALA A 176 11.72 -15.97 -14.74
CA ALA A 176 11.43 -14.55 -14.78
C ALA A 176 12.44 -13.78 -15.66
N LEU A 177 13.72 -14.15 -15.63
CA LEU A 177 14.78 -13.50 -16.40
C LEU A 177 14.70 -13.76 -17.92
N GLN A 178 13.89 -14.72 -18.36
CA GLN A 178 13.59 -14.91 -19.79
C GLN A 178 12.71 -13.78 -20.34
N ASN A 179 11.96 -13.09 -19.47
CA ASN A 179 11.13 -11.96 -19.87
C ASN A 179 11.96 -10.70 -20.13
N LYS A 180 11.45 -9.82 -20.99
CA LYS A 180 12.11 -8.54 -21.30
C LYS A 180 12.14 -7.62 -20.07
N VAL A 181 13.32 -7.15 -19.68
CA VAL A 181 13.48 -6.08 -18.68
C VAL A 181 13.04 -4.74 -19.31
N LYS A 182 11.96 -4.13 -18.78
CA LYS A 182 11.50 -2.80 -19.21
C LYS A 182 12.44 -1.72 -18.70
N TYR A 183 12.67 -1.68 -17.38
CA TYR A 183 13.60 -0.78 -16.73
C TYR A 183 14.03 -1.31 -15.36
N CYS A 184 15.06 -0.70 -14.78
CA CYS A 184 15.60 -1.09 -13.49
C CYS A 184 15.39 -0.01 -12.42
N ARG A 185 15.31 -0.45 -11.16
CA ARG A 185 15.27 0.42 -9.97
C ARG A 185 16.23 -0.10 -8.92
N VAL A 186 17.11 0.77 -8.43
CA VAL A 186 17.95 0.48 -7.25
C VAL A 186 17.14 0.75 -6.00
N VAL A 187 17.15 -0.18 -5.04
CA VAL A 187 16.43 -0.07 -3.77
C VAL A 187 17.37 -0.36 -2.60
N ARG A 188 17.36 0.53 -1.60
CA ARG A 188 18.06 0.40 -0.33
C ARG A 188 17.06 -0.02 0.76
N LYS A 189 17.35 -1.11 1.48
CA LYS A 189 16.55 -1.58 2.62
C LYS A 189 17.42 -1.66 3.87
N PHE A 190 16.90 -1.21 5.01
CA PHE A 190 17.58 -1.38 6.29
C PHE A 190 17.13 -2.69 6.95
N ILE A 191 18.06 -3.63 7.12
CA ILE A 191 17.78 -4.99 7.61
C ILE A 191 18.84 -5.36 8.64
N ARG A 192 18.41 -5.75 9.87
CA ARG A 192 19.30 -6.18 10.95
C ARG A 192 20.45 -5.19 11.21
N GLY A 193 20.12 -3.90 11.32
CA GLY A 193 21.10 -2.85 11.63
C GLY A 193 21.97 -2.37 10.47
N LYS A 194 21.87 -2.95 9.27
CA LYS A 194 22.68 -2.59 8.11
C LYS A 194 21.82 -2.27 6.89
N TYR A 195 22.30 -1.36 6.04
CA TYR A 195 21.71 -1.17 4.73
C TYR A 195 22.08 -2.34 3.81
N LYS A 196 21.11 -2.77 3.01
CA LYS A 196 21.26 -3.80 1.98
C LYS A 196 20.67 -3.27 0.68
N PHE A 197 21.37 -3.49 -0.42
CA PHE A 197 20.97 -3.00 -1.73
C PHE A 197 20.41 -4.11 -2.60
N TYR A 198 19.41 -3.75 -3.38
CA TYR A 198 18.69 -4.65 -4.29
C TYR A 198 18.51 -3.94 -5.63
N LEU A 199 18.53 -4.73 -6.70
CA LEU A 199 18.09 -4.32 -8.02
C LEU A 199 16.69 -4.89 -8.25
N GLN A 200 15.72 -4.01 -8.50
CA GLN A 200 14.41 -4.39 -8.98
C GLN A 200 14.40 -4.31 -10.50
N LEU A 201 14.14 -5.44 -11.14
CA LEU A 201 13.89 -5.54 -12.58
C LEU A 201 12.38 -5.45 -12.77
N ILE A 202 11.93 -4.41 -13.49
CA ILE A 202 10.54 -4.29 -13.89
C ILE A 202 10.42 -5.02 -15.22
N MET A 203 9.78 -6.18 -15.17
CA MET A 203 9.68 -7.12 -16.28
C MET A 203 8.42 -6.85 -17.10
N GLY A 204 8.50 -7.05 -18.41
CA GLY A 204 7.32 -7.11 -19.27
C GLY A 204 6.65 -8.49 -19.19
N GLY A 205 5.32 -8.50 -19.36
CA GLY A 205 4.52 -9.72 -19.32
C GLY A 205 4.00 -10.04 -17.92
N VAL A 206 3.64 -11.30 -17.72
CA VAL A 206 3.08 -11.86 -16.48
C VAL A 206 4.17 -12.62 -15.72
N PRO A 207 4.10 -12.70 -14.38
CA PRO A 207 5.09 -13.44 -13.60
C PRO A 207 5.03 -14.94 -13.90
N PRO A 208 6.16 -15.66 -13.81
CA PRO A 208 6.18 -17.11 -13.98
C PRO A 208 5.23 -17.82 -13.01
N ILE A 209 4.52 -18.83 -13.52
CA ILE A 209 3.68 -19.71 -12.71
C ILE A 209 4.59 -20.68 -11.94
N LYS A 210 4.37 -20.81 -10.64
CA LYS A 210 5.11 -21.80 -9.83
C LYS A 210 4.51 -23.18 -10.07
N VAL A 211 5.35 -24.21 -10.13
CA VAL A 211 4.90 -25.59 -10.35
C VAL A 211 5.19 -26.45 -9.11
N ASN A 212 4.36 -27.45 -8.84
CA ASN A 212 4.65 -28.49 -7.87
C ASN A 212 5.62 -29.49 -8.50
N LYS A 213 6.80 -29.67 -7.90
CA LYS A 213 7.84 -30.55 -8.43
C LYS A 213 7.43 -32.02 -8.46
N ALA A 214 6.60 -32.46 -7.51
CA ALA A 214 6.19 -33.85 -7.43
C ALA A 214 5.07 -34.18 -8.42
N SER A 215 4.09 -33.27 -8.59
CA SER A 215 2.92 -33.51 -9.44
C SER A 215 2.96 -32.86 -10.82
N GLY A 216 3.94 -31.98 -11.09
CA GLY A 216 4.01 -31.19 -12.33
C GLY A 216 2.90 -30.14 -12.50
N GLN A 217 1.98 -30.03 -11.54
CA GLN A 217 0.83 -29.14 -11.63
C GLN A 217 1.18 -27.69 -11.26
N ALA A 218 0.55 -26.74 -11.95
CA ALA A 218 0.61 -25.33 -11.61
C ALA A 218 0.11 -25.09 -10.16
N LYS A 219 0.88 -24.34 -9.38
CA LYS A 219 0.49 -23.89 -8.05
C LYS A 219 -0.28 -22.59 -8.16
N ASN A 220 -1.39 -22.51 -7.43
CA ASN A 220 -2.27 -21.34 -7.37
C ASN A 220 -2.84 -20.99 -8.75
N SER A 221 -3.37 -22.00 -9.47
CA SER A 221 -4.23 -21.75 -10.61
C SER A 221 -5.39 -20.85 -10.19
N ILE A 222 -5.84 -20.02 -11.13
CA ILE A 222 -7.07 -19.25 -10.97
C ILE A 222 -8.22 -20.13 -11.45
N GLU A 223 -9.20 -20.35 -10.58
CA GLU A 223 -10.40 -21.09 -10.95
C GLU A 223 -11.40 -20.16 -11.63
N THR A 224 -12.33 -20.71 -12.42
CA THR A 224 -13.43 -19.92 -12.98
C THR A 224 -14.62 -19.93 -12.02
N GLY A 225 -15.14 -18.75 -11.68
CA GLY A 225 -16.29 -18.64 -10.79
C GLY A 225 -16.47 -17.28 -10.13
N ASP A 226 -17.64 -17.07 -9.55
CA ASP A 226 -17.97 -15.86 -8.78
C ASP A 226 -17.49 -15.98 -7.33
N VAL A 227 -16.80 -14.95 -6.85
CA VAL A 227 -16.36 -14.84 -5.47
C VAL A 227 -16.79 -13.50 -4.91
N GLY A 228 -17.44 -13.52 -3.75
CA GLY A 228 -17.88 -12.33 -3.04
C GLY A 228 -17.03 -12.12 -1.81
N ILE A 229 -16.62 -10.88 -1.59
CA ILE A 229 -15.78 -10.49 -0.45
C ILE A 229 -16.46 -9.37 0.33
N ASP A 230 -16.71 -9.64 1.62
CA ASP A 230 -16.97 -8.59 2.61
C ASP A 230 -15.72 -8.42 3.48
N ILE A 231 -15.04 -7.28 3.34
CA ILE A 231 -13.76 -7.02 4.02
C ILE A 231 -13.93 -5.94 5.07
N GLY A 232 -13.60 -6.28 6.31
CA GLY A 232 -13.55 -5.36 7.44
C GLY A 232 -12.17 -4.79 7.71
N THR A 233 -12.01 -4.17 8.88
CA THR A 233 -10.71 -3.61 9.31
C THR A 233 -9.74 -4.67 9.83
N GLN A 234 -10.25 -5.85 10.20
CA GLN A 234 -9.47 -6.94 10.80
C GLN A 234 -9.85 -8.33 10.28
N THR A 235 -11.03 -8.47 9.68
CA THR A 235 -11.57 -9.74 9.21
C THR A 235 -11.98 -9.63 7.75
N ILE A 236 -12.11 -10.76 7.10
CA ILE A 236 -12.64 -10.89 5.75
C ILE A 236 -13.59 -12.08 5.72
N ALA A 237 -14.77 -11.88 5.16
CA ALA A 237 -15.68 -12.94 4.79
C ALA A 237 -15.59 -13.18 3.29
N ILE A 238 -15.58 -14.44 2.89
CA ILE A 238 -15.46 -14.90 1.51
C ILE A 238 -16.60 -15.86 1.25
N ALA A 239 -17.31 -15.70 0.14
CA ALA A 239 -18.31 -16.65 -0.33
C ALA A 239 -18.07 -16.99 -1.79
N SER A 240 -18.19 -18.28 -2.13
CA SER A 240 -18.06 -18.80 -3.47
C SER A 240 -18.91 -20.07 -3.62
N LYS A 241 -18.90 -20.68 -4.81
CA LYS A 241 -19.51 -22.00 -5.02
C LYS A 241 -18.84 -23.09 -4.19
N TYR A 242 -17.52 -22.99 -3.95
CA TYR A 242 -16.70 -24.06 -3.40
C TYR A 242 -16.46 -23.93 -1.89
N ASP A 243 -16.39 -22.71 -1.38
CA ASP A 243 -16.10 -22.46 0.04
C ASP A 243 -16.71 -21.15 0.55
N VAL A 244 -16.97 -21.11 1.85
CA VAL A 244 -17.39 -19.94 2.62
C VAL A 244 -16.46 -19.82 3.82
N LYS A 245 -15.82 -18.65 4.01
CA LYS A 245 -14.85 -18.43 5.09
C LYS A 245 -15.10 -17.13 5.83
N LEU A 246 -14.84 -17.13 7.13
CA LEU A 246 -14.66 -15.93 7.94
C LEU A 246 -13.29 -15.95 8.60
N LEU A 247 -12.36 -15.15 8.07
CA LEU A 247 -10.94 -15.20 8.44
C LEU A 247 -10.48 -13.93 9.12
N GLU A 248 -9.53 -14.07 10.04
CA GLU A 248 -8.68 -12.96 10.47
C GLU A 248 -7.74 -12.56 9.33
N LEU A 249 -7.61 -11.26 9.09
CA LEU A 249 -6.59 -10.72 8.20
C LEU A 249 -5.23 -10.80 8.88
N ALA A 250 -4.23 -11.34 8.16
CA ALA A 250 -2.86 -11.49 8.65
C ALA A 250 -2.76 -12.05 10.09
N PRO A 251 -3.27 -13.28 10.34
CA PRO A 251 -3.29 -13.88 11.67
C PRO A 251 -1.89 -14.14 12.23
N GLU A 252 -0.87 -14.32 11.39
CA GLU A 252 0.51 -14.57 11.82
C GLU A 252 1.19 -13.34 12.48
N ILE A 253 0.47 -12.23 12.64
CA ILE A 253 0.98 -11.00 13.23
C ILE A 253 0.90 -11.06 14.75
N ASN A 254 2.08 -11.15 15.35
CA ASN A 254 2.24 -10.98 16.79
C ASN A 254 1.92 -9.54 17.23
N ASN A 255 1.25 -9.40 18.37
CA ASN A 255 0.98 -8.10 18.97
C ASN A 255 2.25 -7.51 19.62
N ILE A 256 2.99 -6.72 18.84
CA ILE A 256 4.25 -6.07 19.27
C ILE A 256 4.06 -4.75 20.04
N GLU A 257 2.83 -4.38 20.41
CA GLU A 257 2.55 -3.00 20.86
C GLU A 257 3.09 -2.69 22.26
N LYS A 258 3.18 -3.69 23.14
CA LYS A 258 3.85 -3.56 24.44
C LYS A 258 5.34 -3.28 24.25
N GLU A 259 6.00 -4.10 23.45
CA GLU A 259 7.42 -3.99 23.11
C GLU A 259 7.75 -2.66 22.44
N LYS A 260 6.97 -2.27 21.43
CA LYS A 260 7.08 -0.97 20.76
C LYS A 260 6.95 0.18 21.75
N ARG A 261 6.04 0.11 22.73
CA ARG A 261 5.89 1.16 23.75
C ARG A 261 7.13 1.25 24.64
N VAL A 262 7.65 0.11 25.09
CA VAL A 262 8.87 0.05 25.92
C VAL A 262 10.06 0.65 25.18
N LEU A 263 10.29 0.23 23.93
CA LEU A 263 11.38 0.74 23.11
C LEU A 263 11.25 2.24 22.83
N ASN A 264 10.05 2.74 22.52
CA ASN A 264 9.84 4.18 22.31
C ASN A 264 10.10 5.00 23.59
N ARG A 265 9.67 4.52 24.77
CA ARG A 265 9.97 5.18 26.05
C ARG A 265 11.47 5.17 26.35
N ARG A 266 12.15 4.06 26.06
CA ARG A 266 13.61 3.95 26.21
C ARG A 266 14.34 4.93 25.29
N LEU A 267 13.92 5.03 24.02
CA LEU A 267 14.45 6.00 23.07
C LEU A 267 14.24 7.44 23.54
N ASP A 268 13.07 7.77 24.09
CA ASP A 268 12.81 9.12 24.61
C ASP A 268 13.76 9.47 25.77
N ARG A 269 13.89 8.59 26.77
CA ARG A 269 14.81 8.79 27.91
C ARG A 269 16.27 8.93 27.46
N GLN A 270 16.73 8.04 26.59
CA GLN A 270 18.10 8.09 26.06
C GLN A 270 18.34 9.37 25.25
N ARG A 271 17.37 9.81 24.44
CA ARG A 271 17.49 11.06 23.68
C ARG A 271 17.62 12.27 24.61
N ARG A 272 16.81 12.33 25.67
CA ARG A 272 16.85 13.40 26.69
C ARG A 272 18.18 13.41 27.43
N ALA A 273 18.61 12.26 27.95
CA ALA A 273 19.87 12.13 28.67
C ALA A 273 21.10 12.50 27.81
N ASN A 274 21.11 12.10 26.53
CA ASN A 274 22.20 12.44 25.62
C ASN A 274 22.17 13.90 25.14
N ASN A 275 21.08 14.64 25.34
CA ASN A 275 20.87 15.98 24.78
C ASN A 275 20.05 16.86 25.75
N PRO A 276 20.52 17.13 26.98
CA PRO A 276 19.76 17.90 27.97
C PRO A 276 19.40 19.31 27.46
N ASP A 277 20.33 20.01 26.83
CA ASP A 277 20.18 21.40 26.36
C ASP A 277 19.23 21.55 25.15
N LYS A 278 18.65 20.45 24.68
CA LYS A 278 17.63 20.41 23.62
C LYS A 278 16.21 20.54 24.15
N TYR A 279 16.02 20.69 25.46
CA TYR A 279 14.72 20.74 26.10
C TYR A 279 14.55 22.00 26.93
N ASN A 280 13.34 22.57 26.91
CA ASN A 280 12.94 23.63 27.81
C ASN A 280 12.57 23.04 29.18
N ASP A 281 12.45 23.87 30.22
CA ASP A 281 12.07 23.45 31.57
C ASP A 281 10.72 22.71 31.62
N ASN A 282 9.77 23.09 30.75
CA ASN A 282 8.49 22.41 30.60
C ASN A 282 8.57 21.06 29.83
N GLY A 283 9.78 20.57 29.55
CA GLY A 283 10.04 19.28 28.91
C GLY A 283 9.79 19.21 27.40
N THR A 284 9.40 20.32 26.77
CA THR A 284 9.24 20.45 25.32
C THR A 284 10.59 20.64 24.61
N ILE A 285 10.66 20.34 23.31
CA ILE A 285 11.91 20.52 22.54
C ILE A 285 12.17 22.01 22.35
N ASN A 286 13.34 22.49 22.77
CA ASN A 286 13.85 23.82 22.45
C ASN A 286 14.12 23.90 20.94
N ARG A 287 13.27 24.62 20.20
CA ARG A 287 13.38 24.77 18.74
C ARG A 287 14.43 25.82 18.32
N GLY A 288 14.88 26.67 19.24
CA GLY A 288 15.95 27.63 19.00
C GLY A 288 17.32 26.96 18.90
N ASN A 289 17.54 25.88 19.66
CA ASN A 289 18.79 25.12 19.62
C ASN A 289 18.88 24.24 18.34
N ARG A 290 19.79 24.62 17.42
CA ARG A 290 19.97 23.96 16.11
C ARG A 290 21.10 22.92 16.05
N ASP A 291 21.79 22.66 17.16
CA ASP A 291 22.86 21.65 17.21
C ASP A 291 22.41 20.26 16.76
N LYS A 292 23.35 19.42 16.38
CA LYS A 292 23.07 18.05 15.97
C LYS A 292 22.62 17.22 17.18
N TRP A 293 21.59 16.40 16.99
CA TRP A 293 21.17 15.42 18.00
C TRP A 293 22.25 14.36 18.19
N ILE A 294 22.80 14.27 19.40
CA ILE A 294 23.77 13.27 19.81
C ILE A 294 23.04 11.94 20.04
N LYS A 295 23.52 10.89 19.37
CA LYS A 295 22.98 9.53 19.46
C LYS A 295 24.07 8.59 19.96
N SER A 296 23.99 8.19 21.23
CA SER A 296 24.87 7.15 21.77
C SER A 296 24.67 5.80 21.04
N ASN A 297 25.69 4.94 21.06
CA ASN A 297 25.62 3.60 20.48
C ASN A 297 24.42 2.79 21.02
N ARG A 298 24.09 2.97 22.32
CA ARG A 298 22.94 2.33 22.97
C ARG A 298 21.60 2.86 22.44
N TYR A 299 21.51 4.15 22.12
CA TYR A 299 20.35 4.73 21.45
C TYR A 299 20.16 4.14 20.05
N VAL A 300 21.24 4.09 19.26
CA VAL A 300 21.21 3.52 17.90
C VAL A 300 20.80 2.04 17.91
N LYS A 301 21.32 1.25 18.86
CA LYS A 301 20.91 -0.16 19.05
C LYS A 301 19.41 -0.29 19.31
N THR A 302 18.88 0.50 20.25
CA THR A 302 17.44 0.52 20.59
C THR A 302 16.59 0.97 19.39
N GLN A 303 17.08 1.94 18.61
CA GLN A 303 16.40 2.44 17.41
C GLN A 303 16.34 1.35 16.32
N ASN A 304 17.43 0.61 16.14
CA ASN A 304 17.52 -0.47 15.17
C ASN A 304 16.63 -1.66 15.55
N GLU A 305 16.53 -1.98 16.83
CA GLU A 305 15.62 -2.99 17.37
C GLU A 305 14.15 -2.65 17.04
N LEU A 306 13.72 -1.43 17.37
CA LEU A 306 12.36 -0.96 17.04
C LEU A 306 12.08 -1.02 15.53
N ARG A 307 13.04 -0.58 14.72
CA ARG A 307 12.91 -0.59 13.26
C ARG A 307 12.80 -2.02 12.70
N GLU A 308 13.60 -2.95 13.22
CA GLU A 308 13.62 -4.35 12.77
C GLU A 308 12.32 -5.07 13.10
N ILE A 309 11.76 -4.87 14.30
CA ILE A 309 10.47 -5.44 14.68
C ILE A 309 9.35 -4.92 13.78
N GLN A 310 9.32 -3.61 13.50
CA GLN A 310 8.35 -3.01 12.58
C GLN A 310 8.51 -3.50 11.14
N ARG A 311 9.75 -3.70 10.67
CA ARG A 311 10.04 -4.26 9.35
C ARG A 311 9.50 -5.69 9.22
N LYS A 312 9.79 -6.56 10.19
CA LYS A 312 9.30 -7.94 10.21
C LYS A 312 7.77 -7.98 10.12
N GLN A 313 7.08 -7.14 10.88
CA GLN A 313 5.62 -7.02 10.83
C GLN A 313 5.08 -6.64 9.45
N ALA A 314 5.76 -5.75 8.73
CA ALA A 314 5.37 -5.37 7.37
C ALA A 314 5.55 -6.52 6.37
N ASP A 315 6.64 -7.28 6.49
CA ASP A 315 6.90 -8.42 5.63
C ASP A 315 5.92 -9.59 5.90
N ILE A 316 5.62 -9.87 7.17
CA ILE A 316 4.61 -10.88 7.57
C ILE A 316 3.23 -10.51 7.02
N ARG A 317 2.78 -9.25 7.17
CA ARG A 317 1.52 -8.76 6.56
C ARG A 317 1.45 -9.09 5.08
N LYS A 318 2.50 -8.70 4.34
CA LYS A 318 2.53 -8.90 2.90
C LYS A 318 2.48 -10.38 2.57
N GLN A 319 3.28 -11.21 3.23
CA GLN A 319 3.32 -12.64 2.99
C GLN A 319 1.97 -13.31 3.26
N SER A 320 1.32 -12.98 4.37
CA SER A 320 0.01 -13.51 4.72
C SER A 320 -1.04 -13.15 3.66
N HIS A 321 -1.05 -11.89 3.21
CA HIS A 321 -1.98 -11.44 2.17
C HIS A 321 -1.70 -12.03 0.79
N GLU A 322 -0.45 -12.33 0.45
CA GLU A 322 -0.11 -13.06 -0.78
C GLU A 322 -0.67 -14.49 -0.75
N LYS A 323 -0.59 -15.18 0.41
CA LYS A 323 -1.19 -16.52 0.57
C LYS A 323 -2.71 -16.46 0.48
N LEU A 324 -3.33 -15.51 1.18
CA LEU A 324 -4.78 -15.35 1.18
C LEU A 324 -5.31 -14.98 -0.21
N ALA A 325 -4.61 -14.10 -0.95
CA ALA A 325 -4.99 -13.78 -2.32
C ALA A 325 -4.91 -15.01 -3.23
N ASN A 326 -3.87 -15.84 -3.11
CA ASN A 326 -3.77 -17.09 -3.86
C ASN A 326 -4.92 -18.05 -3.54
N TYR A 327 -5.30 -18.16 -2.26
CA TYR A 327 -6.46 -18.96 -1.85
C TYR A 327 -7.75 -18.46 -2.49
N ILE A 328 -8.01 -17.14 -2.45
CA ILE A 328 -9.21 -16.54 -3.04
C ILE A 328 -9.26 -16.77 -4.56
N LEU A 329 -8.14 -16.64 -5.26
CA LEU A 329 -8.07 -16.90 -6.71
C LEU A 329 -8.36 -18.36 -7.06
N GLY A 330 -8.04 -19.29 -6.16
CA GLY A 330 -8.42 -20.69 -6.28
C GLY A 330 -9.92 -20.95 -6.07
N LEU A 331 -10.73 -19.94 -5.71
CA LEU A 331 -12.18 -20.06 -5.61
C LEU A 331 -12.91 -19.50 -6.84
N GLY A 332 -12.26 -18.63 -7.62
CA GLY A 332 -12.85 -17.98 -8.78
C GLY A 332 -12.09 -16.73 -9.26
N ASN A 333 -12.30 -16.38 -10.52
CA ASN A 333 -11.71 -15.22 -11.20
C ASN A 333 -12.59 -13.96 -11.14
N LYS A 334 -13.92 -14.11 -11.03
CA LYS A 334 -14.86 -12.99 -10.96
C LYS A 334 -15.05 -12.56 -9.51
N ILE A 335 -14.14 -11.71 -9.03
CA ILE A 335 -14.09 -11.31 -7.63
C ILE A 335 -14.77 -9.96 -7.43
N LYS A 336 -15.86 -9.95 -6.66
CA LYS A 336 -16.65 -8.77 -6.28
C LYS A 336 -16.39 -8.40 -4.82
N VAL A 337 -16.18 -7.11 -4.55
CA VAL A 337 -15.90 -6.59 -3.20
C VAL A 337 -16.58 -5.24 -2.97
N GLU A 338 -17.09 -5.01 -1.76
CA GLU A 338 -17.58 -3.67 -1.38
C GLU A 338 -16.44 -2.65 -1.28
N THR A 339 -16.69 -1.44 -1.78
CA THR A 339 -15.69 -0.36 -1.75
C THR A 339 -15.61 0.29 -0.37
N MET A 340 -14.64 -0.15 0.43
CA MET A 340 -14.36 0.45 1.74
C MET A 340 -13.52 1.73 1.66
N ASN A 341 -13.94 2.80 2.35
CA ASN A 341 -13.11 3.99 2.56
C ASN A 341 -12.14 3.82 3.74
N PHE A 342 -11.07 3.04 3.55
CA PHE A 342 -10.04 2.81 4.57
C PHE A 342 -9.38 4.11 5.06
N LYS A 343 -9.23 5.12 4.19
CA LYS A 343 -8.69 6.44 4.56
C LYS A 343 -9.59 7.15 5.58
N GLY A 344 -10.92 7.08 5.38
CA GLY A 344 -11.91 7.58 6.33
C GLY A 344 -11.89 6.84 7.67
N LEU A 345 -11.74 5.50 7.64
CA LEU A 345 -11.66 4.66 8.84
C LEU A 345 -10.37 4.89 9.65
N GLN A 346 -9.28 5.33 8.99
CA GLN A 346 -8.02 5.69 9.64
C GLN A 346 -8.10 7.02 10.40
N ALA A 347 -8.95 7.95 9.96
CA ALA A 347 -9.04 9.29 10.53
C ALA A 347 -9.36 9.27 12.04
N ARG A 348 -8.87 10.27 12.77
CA ARG A 348 -9.24 10.49 14.18
C ARG A 348 -10.45 11.42 14.24
N ALA A 349 -11.22 11.32 15.32
CA ALA A 349 -12.24 12.34 15.60
C ALA A 349 -11.57 13.72 15.67
N LYS A 350 -12.23 14.74 15.11
CA LYS A 350 -11.72 16.13 15.13
C LYS A 350 -11.86 16.70 16.54
N GLU A 351 -13.05 16.60 17.09
CA GLU A 351 -13.39 17.17 18.40
C GLU A 351 -12.81 16.38 19.57
N THR A 352 -12.42 17.12 20.61
CA THR A 352 -12.06 16.57 21.92
C THR A 352 -13.32 16.51 22.76
N THR A 353 -13.74 15.32 23.16
CA THR A 353 -14.84 15.16 24.12
C THR A 353 -14.28 14.67 25.44
N VAL A 354 -14.92 15.06 26.54
CA VAL A 354 -14.57 14.63 27.90
C VAL A 354 -15.65 13.65 28.37
N ASN A 355 -15.22 12.61 29.07
CA ASN A 355 -16.15 11.70 29.72
C ASN A 355 -16.65 12.36 31.01
N GLU A 356 -17.94 12.73 31.03
CA GLU A 356 -18.58 13.46 32.14
C GLU A 356 -18.40 12.77 33.49
N LYS A 357 -18.40 11.42 33.52
CA LYS A 357 -18.28 10.64 34.77
C LYS A 357 -16.85 10.56 35.32
N THR A 358 -15.83 10.71 34.48
CA THR A 358 -14.43 10.46 34.87
C THR A 358 -13.52 11.68 34.71
N GLY A 359 -14.02 12.78 34.11
CA GLY A 359 -13.24 13.96 33.76
C GLY A 359 -12.14 13.71 32.71
N ARG A 360 -12.02 12.48 32.19
CA ARG A 360 -10.93 12.10 31.27
C ARG A 360 -11.31 12.38 29.83
N VAL A 361 -10.34 12.87 29.07
CA VAL A 361 -10.48 13.05 27.61
C VAL A 361 -10.74 11.71 26.92
N ASN A 362 -11.81 11.64 26.14
CA ASN A 362 -12.16 10.48 25.35
C ASN A 362 -11.12 10.21 24.26
N LYS A 363 -10.90 8.92 23.96
CA LYS A 363 -9.94 8.52 22.93
C LYS A 363 -10.47 8.90 21.54
N LYS A 364 -9.81 9.85 20.87
CA LYS A 364 -10.09 10.20 19.45
C LYS A 364 -9.76 9.10 18.41
N LYS A 365 -9.33 7.92 18.86
CA LYS A 365 -8.85 6.84 17.98
C LYS A 365 -10.05 6.13 17.32
N ARG A 366 -9.97 5.87 16.02
CA ARG A 366 -10.87 4.95 15.30
C ARG A 366 -10.13 3.65 14.98
N PHE A 367 -10.11 3.23 13.72
CA PHE A 367 -9.54 1.97 13.27
C PHE A 367 -8.08 2.07 12.80
N GLY A 368 -7.44 3.24 12.90
CA GLY A 368 -6.08 3.45 12.39
C GLY A 368 -5.04 2.45 12.92
N LYS A 369 -5.20 1.94 14.15
CA LYS A 369 -4.32 0.91 14.71
C LYS A 369 -4.58 -0.47 14.09
N SER A 370 -5.85 -0.87 13.98
CA SER A 370 -6.24 -2.13 13.33
C SER A 370 -5.82 -2.14 11.86
N LEU A 371 -6.04 -1.04 11.13
CA LEU A 371 -5.60 -0.89 9.74
C LEU A 371 -4.08 -0.94 9.59
N ALA A 372 -3.32 -0.33 10.50
CA ALA A 372 -1.86 -0.41 10.48
C ALA A 372 -1.35 -1.85 10.72
N ASN A 373 -2.06 -2.61 11.55
CA ASN A 373 -1.69 -3.98 11.89
C ASN A 373 -2.15 -4.99 10.84
N LYS A 374 -3.33 -4.83 10.26
CA LYS A 374 -3.97 -5.85 9.40
C LYS A 374 -3.97 -5.48 7.91
N ALA A 375 -3.85 -4.21 7.56
CA ALA A 375 -3.70 -3.70 6.19
C ALA A 375 -4.64 -4.34 5.12
N PRO A 376 -5.97 -4.32 5.31
CA PRO A 376 -6.93 -4.87 4.33
C PRO A 376 -6.76 -4.31 2.91
N ALA A 377 -6.47 -3.01 2.76
CA ALA A 377 -6.19 -2.40 1.47
C ALA A 377 -5.00 -3.03 0.71
N MET A 378 -4.02 -3.57 1.45
CA MET A 378 -2.88 -4.28 0.85
C MET A 378 -3.33 -5.60 0.22
N LEU A 379 -4.23 -6.34 0.86
CA LEU A 379 -4.81 -7.57 0.31
C LEU A 379 -5.53 -7.27 -1.00
N LEU A 380 -6.43 -6.28 -1.02
CA LEU A 380 -7.17 -5.92 -2.24
C LEU A 380 -6.23 -5.49 -3.37
N THR A 381 -5.16 -4.76 -3.05
CA THR A 381 -4.14 -4.37 -4.03
C THR A 381 -3.38 -5.59 -4.58
N ILE A 382 -3.03 -6.56 -3.73
CA ILE A 382 -2.36 -7.78 -4.15
C ILE A 382 -3.29 -8.62 -5.04
N LEU A 383 -4.55 -8.74 -4.66
CA LEU A 383 -5.56 -9.49 -5.40
C LEU A 383 -5.81 -8.89 -6.79
N ASP A 384 -6.03 -7.58 -6.87
CA ASP A 384 -6.22 -6.85 -8.14
C ASP A 384 -5.00 -6.96 -9.07
N ASN A 385 -3.77 -6.91 -8.53
CA ASN A 385 -2.57 -7.13 -9.34
C ASN A 385 -2.51 -8.55 -9.91
N LYS A 386 -2.90 -9.57 -9.14
CA LYS A 386 -2.91 -10.97 -9.60
C LYS A 386 -4.00 -11.24 -10.63
N LEU A 387 -5.18 -10.64 -10.45
CA LEU A 387 -6.26 -10.70 -11.45
C LEU A 387 -5.80 -10.09 -12.78
N LYS A 388 -5.13 -8.93 -12.75
CA LYS A 388 -4.59 -8.28 -13.95
C LYS A 388 -3.51 -9.08 -14.68
N TRP A 389 -2.86 -10.03 -14.01
CA TRP A 389 -1.94 -10.96 -14.68
C TRP A 389 -2.68 -12.06 -15.45
N ASN A 390 -4.00 -12.17 -15.27
CA ASN A 390 -4.88 -13.12 -15.94
C ASN A 390 -6.01 -12.38 -16.68
N ASP A 391 -5.76 -11.15 -17.12
CA ASP A 391 -6.71 -10.29 -17.85
C ASP A 391 -8.04 -9.99 -17.14
N GLU A 392 -8.05 -10.14 -15.81
CA GLU A 392 -9.19 -9.87 -14.95
C GLU A 392 -8.93 -8.64 -14.06
N VAL A 393 -9.97 -8.15 -13.39
CA VAL A 393 -9.88 -7.02 -12.46
C VAL A 393 -10.69 -7.26 -11.20
N LEU A 394 -10.27 -6.65 -10.09
CA LEU A 394 -11.07 -6.68 -8.87
C LEU A 394 -12.31 -5.77 -9.05
N ILE A 395 -13.50 -6.36 -8.94
CA ILE A 395 -14.77 -5.67 -9.21
C ILE A 395 -15.27 -4.99 -7.93
N GLY A 396 -15.25 -3.65 -7.92
CA GLY A 396 -15.80 -2.86 -6.82
C GLY A 396 -17.30 -2.66 -6.97
N VAL A 397 -18.10 -3.23 -6.06
CA VAL A 397 -19.56 -3.01 -6.05
C VAL A 397 -19.92 -1.66 -5.43
N ASN A 398 -21.05 -1.09 -5.86
CA ASN A 398 -21.57 0.16 -5.31
C ASN A 398 -22.19 -0.07 -3.93
N THR A 399 -21.37 0.03 -2.89
CA THR A 399 -21.76 -0.17 -1.49
C THR A 399 -22.97 0.66 -1.06
N TYR A 400 -23.14 1.89 -1.59
CA TYR A 400 -24.25 2.76 -1.22
C TYR A 400 -25.60 2.30 -1.76
N LYS A 401 -25.60 1.66 -2.93
CA LYS A 401 -26.82 1.13 -3.54
C LYS A 401 -27.10 -0.28 -3.05
N VAL A 402 -26.11 -1.17 -3.14
CA VAL A 402 -26.20 -2.58 -2.76
C VAL A 402 -26.52 -2.76 -1.29
N ARG A 403 -25.81 -2.04 -0.39
CA ARG A 403 -25.95 -2.11 1.07
C ARG A 403 -26.07 -3.56 1.58
N ALA A 404 -25.15 -4.45 1.19
CA ALA A 404 -25.28 -5.90 1.39
C ALA A 404 -25.50 -6.27 2.86
N SER A 405 -24.75 -5.63 3.77
CA SER A 405 -24.87 -5.80 5.22
C SER A 405 -26.26 -5.52 5.83
N GLN A 406 -27.15 -4.86 5.07
CA GLN A 406 -28.50 -4.48 5.48
C GLN A 406 -29.60 -5.23 4.71
N TYR A 407 -29.28 -5.82 3.56
CA TYR A 407 -30.26 -6.42 2.67
C TYR A 407 -30.59 -7.87 3.05
N SER A 408 -31.83 -8.29 2.82
CA SER A 408 -32.29 -9.68 2.90
C SER A 408 -32.85 -10.14 1.56
N HIS A 409 -32.24 -11.16 0.94
CA HIS A 409 -32.78 -11.74 -0.31
C HIS A 409 -34.08 -12.52 -0.09
N ILE A 410 -34.38 -12.93 1.13
CA ILE A 410 -35.61 -13.66 1.47
C ILE A 410 -36.78 -12.69 1.51
N GLU A 411 -36.66 -11.64 2.33
CA GLU A 411 -37.73 -10.67 2.59
C GLU A 411 -37.78 -9.52 1.58
N ASP A 412 -36.73 -9.36 0.77
CA ASP A 412 -36.50 -8.24 -0.14
C ASP A 412 -36.50 -6.87 0.55
N LYS A 413 -35.94 -6.83 1.76
CA LYS A 413 -35.97 -5.64 2.62
C LYS A 413 -34.58 -5.25 3.09
N TYR A 414 -34.44 -3.95 3.36
CA TYR A 414 -33.25 -3.37 3.95
C TYR A 414 -33.51 -3.04 5.42
N THR A 415 -32.79 -3.72 6.32
CA THR A 415 -32.86 -3.49 7.77
C THR A 415 -31.53 -2.96 8.26
N LYS A 416 -31.55 -1.77 8.88
CA LYS A 416 -30.34 -1.21 9.50
C LYS A 416 -29.96 -2.04 10.72
N LYS A 417 -28.73 -2.57 10.70
CA LYS A 417 -28.17 -3.36 11.81
C LYS A 417 -27.13 -2.56 12.56
N THR A 418 -27.06 -2.73 13.88
CA THR A 418 -25.98 -2.15 14.68
C THR A 418 -24.70 -2.96 14.50
N LEU A 419 -23.57 -2.42 14.98
CA LEU A 419 -22.30 -3.16 14.95
C LEU A 419 -22.31 -4.43 15.82
N ARG A 420 -23.25 -4.53 16.79
CA ARG A 420 -23.39 -5.68 17.68
C ARG A 420 -24.19 -6.81 17.05
N ASP A 421 -25.07 -6.49 16.09
CA ASP A 421 -25.95 -7.46 15.45
C ASP A 421 -25.18 -8.23 14.37
N ARG A 422 -24.52 -9.30 14.79
CA ARG A 422 -23.60 -10.10 13.97
C ARG A 422 -24.24 -11.30 13.28
N TRP A 423 -25.53 -11.53 13.53
CA TRP A 423 -26.29 -12.63 12.96
C TRP A 423 -27.56 -12.12 12.26
N ASN A 424 -27.91 -12.75 11.15
CA ASN A 424 -29.24 -12.68 10.55
C ASN A 424 -30.05 -13.85 11.10
N ASP A 425 -31.21 -13.56 11.68
CA ASP A 425 -32.14 -14.57 12.16
C ASP A 425 -33.25 -14.74 11.13
N PHE A 426 -33.39 -15.95 10.58
CA PHE A 426 -34.43 -16.32 9.62
C PHE A 426 -35.42 -17.32 10.25
N SER A 427 -35.60 -17.20 11.57
CA SER A 427 -36.45 -18.05 12.43
C SER A 427 -35.94 -19.48 12.58
N SER A 428 -35.80 -20.23 11.48
CA SER A 428 -35.37 -21.64 11.49
C SER A 428 -33.85 -21.82 11.52
N TYR A 429 -33.09 -20.80 11.13
CA TYR A 429 -31.62 -20.83 11.13
C TYR A 429 -31.05 -19.42 11.25
N LYS A 430 -29.77 -19.35 11.64
CA LYS A 430 -29.02 -18.10 11.79
C LYS A 430 -27.83 -18.08 10.85
N ILE A 431 -27.64 -16.97 10.13
CA ILE A 431 -26.50 -16.78 9.22
C ILE A 431 -25.64 -15.61 9.70
N GLN A 432 -24.33 -15.82 9.82
CA GLN A 432 -23.40 -14.77 10.22
C GLN A 432 -23.40 -13.64 9.20
N ARG A 433 -23.46 -12.40 9.70
CA ARG A 433 -23.73 -11.20 8.88
C ARG A 433 -22.71 -10.96 7.77
N ASP A 434 -21.42 -11.03 8.08
CA ASP A 434 -20.36 -10.69 7.13
C ASP A 434 -20.25 -11.79 6.05
N MET A 435 -20.46 -13.06 6.41
CA MET A 435 -20.56 -14.17 5.45
C MET A 435 -21.77 -14.04 4.55
N TYR A 436 -22.91 -13.62 5.10
CA TYR A 436 -24.10 -13.31 4.30
C TYR A 436 -23.88 -12.12 3.36
N SER A 437 -23.24 -11.04 3.82
CA SER A 437 -22.85 -9.92 2.96
C SER A 437 -21.98 -10.40 1.80
N ALA A 438 -20.97 -11.24 2.05
CA ALA A 438 -20.11 -11.80 1.01
C ALA A 438 -20.92 -12.62 -0.01
N PHE A 439 -21.89 -13.42 0.46
CA PHE A 439 -22.81 -14.17 -0.40
C PHE A 439 -23.72 -13.26 -1.25
N LEU A 440 -24.21 -12.17 -0.70
CA LEU A 440 -24.98 -11.20 -1.48
C LEU A 440 -24.08 -10.51 -2.53
N ILE A 441 -22.84 -10.16 -2.15
CA ILE A 441 -21.87 -9.50 -3.04
C ILE A 441 -21.48 -10.39 -4.22
N MET A 442 -21.27 -11.70 -4.04
CA MET A 442 -20.98 -12.60 -5.18
C MET A 442 -22.13 -12.63 -6.21
N ASN A 443 -23.35 -12.39 -5.76
CA ASN A 443 -24.57 -12.42 -6.57
C ASN A 443 -25.07 -11.01 -6.97
N VAL A 444 -24.22 -9.99 -6.95
CA VAL A 444 -24.57 -8.67 -7.50
C VAL A 444 -24.64 -8.73 -9.03
N LYS A 445 -25.64 -8.07 -9.63
CA LYS A 445 -25.82 -7.95 -11.09
C LYS A 445 -24.64 -7.23 -11.75
N ASP A 446 -24.52 -7.34 -13.07
CA ASP A 446 -23.42 -6.72 -13.83
C ASP A 446 -23.42 -5.18 -13.77
N ASP A 447 -24.54 -4.57 -13.39
CA ASP A 447 -24.64 -3.12 -13.17
C ASP A 447 -23.92 -2.63 -11.90
N LEU A 448 -23.51 -3.58 -11.04
CA LEU A 448 -22.81 -3.42 -9.77
C LEU A 448 -23.58 -2.67 -8.68
N LYS A 449 -24.91 -2.56 -8.80
CA LYS A 449 -25.76 -1.72 -7.94
C LYS A 449 -26.87 -2.50 -7.24
N GLU A 450 -27.27 -3.63 -7.81
CA GLU A 450 -28.38 -4.44 -7.31
C GLU A 450 -27.97 -5.90 -7.10
N ILE A 451 -28.65 -6.56 -6.16
CA ILE A 451 -28.47 -7.99 -5.91
C ILE A 451 -29.37 -8.76 -6.87
N ASP A 452 -28.83 -9.80 -7.50
CA ASP A 452 -29.60 -10.78 -8.27
C ASP A 452 -30.26 -11.77 -7.29
N ARG A 453 -31.52 -11.47 -6.94
CA ARG A 453 -32.29 -12.22 -5.94
C ARG A 453 -32.57 -13.65 -6.40
N ASP A 454 -32.83 -13.87 -7.69
CA ASP A 454 -33.08 -15.20 -8.24
C ASP A 454 -31.81 -16.06 -8.19
N LEU A 455 -30.67 -15.46 -8.48
CA LEU A 455 -29.37 -16.12 -8.32
C LEU A 455 -29.06 -16.43 -6.85
N CYS A 456 -29.44 -15.53 -5.92
CA CYS A 456 -29.35 -15.82 -4.49
C CYS A 456 -30.18 -17.06 -4.12
N PHE A 457 -31.46 -17.12 -4.48
CA PHE A 457 -32.29 -18.29 -4.15
C PHE A 457 -31.69 -19.60 -4.70
N ARG A 458 -31.21 -19.60 -5.95
CA ARG A 458 -30.58 -20.79 -6.57
C ARG A 458 -29.30 -21.24 -5.86
N ARG A 459 -28.53 -20.33 -5.26
CA ARG A 459 -27.22 -20.63 -4.65
C ARG A 459 -27.28 -20.76 -3.13
N PHE A 460 -28.39 -20.38 -2.50
CA PHE A 460 -28.46 -20.21 -1.05
C PHE A 460 -28.28 -21.52 -0.27
N GLU A 461 -28.85 -22.63 -0.76
CA GLU A 461 -28.76 -23.92 -0.05
C GLU A 461 -27.30 -24.39 0.07
N ASN A 462 -26.54 -24.31 -1.03
CA ASN A 462 -25.11 -24.65 -1.03
C ASN A 462 -24.31 -23.69 -0.12
N PHE A 463 -24.60 -22.38 -0.21
CA PHE A 463 -23.98 -21.40 0.67
C PHE A 463 -24.23 -21.73 2.15
N ARG A 464 -25.46 -22.09 2.54
CA ARG A 464 -25.80 -22.43 3.92
C ARG A 464 -25.02 -23.66 4.42
N LYS A 465 -24.92 -24.72 3.61
CA LYS A 465 -24.12 -25.92 3.94
C LYS A 465 -22.65 -25.56 4.21
N LEU A 466 -22.06 -24.72 3.36
CA LEU A 466 -20.67 -24.26 3.51
C LEU A 466 -20.50 -23.31 4.70
N HIS A 467 -21.47 -22.43 4.93
CA HIS A 467 -21.53 -21.53 6.07
C HIS A 467 -21.51 -22.30 7.40
N ASP A 468 -22.39 -23.30 7.55
CA ASP A 468 -22.53 -24.05 8.80
C ASP A 468 -21.25 -24.83 9.10
N LYS A 469 -20.65 -25.46 8.09
CA LYS A 469 -19.33 -26.10 8.17
C LYS A 469 -18.24 -25.13 8.63
N GLU A 470 -18.27 -23.89 8.15
CA GLU A 470 -17.31 -22.87 8.57
C GLU A 470 -17.54 -22.40 10.01
N ILE A 471 -18.80 -22.25 10.43
CA ILE A 471 -19.14 -21.94 11.82
C ILE A 471 -18.64 -23.03 12.77
N GLU A 472 -18.86 -24.31 12.43
CA GLU A 472 -18.35 -25.45 13.20
C GLU A 472 -16.82 -25.42 13.27
N ARG A 473 -16.14 -25.21 12.14
CA ARG A 473 -14.67 -25.08 12.12
C ARG A 473 -14.18 -23.97 13.04
N ILE A 474 -14.86 -22.83 13.08
CA ILE A 474 -14.46 -21.70 13.92
C ILE A 474 -14.71 -22.00 15.40
N LYS A 475 -15.88 -22.57 15.75
CA LYS A 475 -16.22 -22.98 17.12
C LYS A 475 -15.26 -24.03 17.68
N ASN A 476 -14.82 -24.96 16.82
CA ASN A 476 -13.89 -26.02 17.19
C ASN A 476 -12.41 -25.60 17.10
N SER A 477 -12.13 -24.35 16.73
CA SER A 477 -10.74 -23.87 16.64
C SER A 477 -10.24 -23.42 18.01
N GLU A 478 -9.07 -23.89 18.42
CA GLU A 478 -8.37 -23.43 19.63
C GLU A 478 -7.84 -21.99 19.51
N ASN A 479 -8.03 -21.37 18.33
CA ASN A 479 -7.55 -20.02 18.05
C ASN A 479 -8.44 -18.97 18.71
N LYS A 480 -7.80 -17.94 19.26
CA LYS A 480 -8.52 -16.79 19.82
C LYS A 480 -9.34 -16.08 18.75
N LEU A 481 -10.66 -16.14 18.88
CA LEU A 481 -11.59 -15.44 17.99
C LEU A 481 -11.44 -13.92 18.09
N ILE A 482 -11.49 -13.24 16.95
CA ILE A 482 -11.58 -11.78 16.96
C ILE A 482 -13.01 -11.42 17.35
N SER A 483 -13.17 -10.53 18.34
CA SER A 483 -14.49 -10.03 18.75
C SER A 483 -15.32 -9.42 17.62
N SER A 484 -14.68 -8.98 16.53
CA SER A 484 -15.39 -8.54 15.34
C SER A 484 -16.04 -9.67 14.55
N MET A 485 -15.81 -10.95 14.84
CA MET A 485 -16.55 -12.03 14.17
C MET A 485 -17.96 -12.21 14.76
N GLY A 486 -18.15 -11.88 16.04
CA GLY A 486 -19.43 -12.00 16.74
C GLY A 486 -19.87 -13.46 16.95
N LEU A 487 -18.89 -14.34 17.11
CA LEU A 487 -19.04 -15.78 17.32
C LEU A 487 -18.72 -16.13 18.76
#